data_AF-A0A9D2GT78-F1
#
_entry.id   AF-A0A9D2GT78-F1
#
_cell.length_a   1.000
_cell.length_b   1.000
_cell.length_c   1.000
_cell.angle_alpha   90.00
_cell.angle_beta   90.00
_cell.angle_gamma   90.00
#
_symmetry.space_group_name_H-M   'P 1'
#
loop_
_entity.id
_entity.type
_entity.pdbx_description
1 polymer ?
#
loop_
_entity_poly.entity_id
_entity_poly.type
_entity_poly.pdbx_seq_one_letter_code
_entity_poly.pdbx_strand_id
1 'polypeptide(L)'
;MKKSFLLILASLFAIFALAGCADNSKNDTPVPVITNTPVDLANPGTLNGNYKVVFFGSQVTNPRNFTMPGLESIANLVYVSNDCAKAEELYPTIVNQTSVVNQCTPEQQVTILDGSVVMTVVNGNLNISSRMQMEGGSIELSPSDKYQYTIYNETTDLTNFQGTGVTGWNYDAANNAPSATSTEYPESPFTISKLDNGSIRIDMTLVGKTVDMSSMMPGISGTVDAVNTIILKKVSDDTTTLENALQAEFTSTGTGL
;
A
#
# COMPACT_ATOMS: atom_id res chain seq x y z
N MET A 1 41.63 1.79 9.28
CA MET A 1 41.07 2.45 8.08
C MET A 1 39.77 1.79 7.56
N LYS A 2 38.93 1.17 8.42
CA LYS A 2 37.61 0.62 8.04
C LYS A 2 36.41 1.43 8.57
N LYS A 3 36.64 2.34 9.52
CA LYS A 3 35.59 3.14 10.16
C LYS A 3 35.21 4.41 9.38
N SER A 4 36.13 4.97 8.58
CA SER A 4 35.87 6.16 7.78
C SER A 4 35.08 5.89 6.49
N PHE A 5 35.12 4.67 5.96
CA PHE A 5 34.30 4.29 4.79
C PHE A 5 32.83 4.06 5.18
N LEU A 6 32.57 3.59 6.41
CA LEU A 6 31.21 3.39 6.94
C LEU A 6 30.47 4.71 7.18
N LEU A 7 31.20 5.76 7.57
CA LEU A 7 30.64 7.11 7.75
C LEU A 7 30.28 7.78 6.42
N ILE A 8 31.04 7.50 5.34
CA ILE A 8 30.71 7.98 4.00
C ILE A 8 29.49 7.23 3.43
N LEU A 9 29.37 5.93 3.73
CA LEU A 9 28.18 5.15 3.36
C LEU A 9 26.94 5.63 4.14
N ALA A 10 27.05 5.89 5.45
CA ALA A 10 25.94 6.46 6.23
C ALA A 10 25.57 7.90 5.83
N SER A 11 26.52 8.70 5.30
CA SER A 11 26.25 10.06 4.81
C SER A 11 25.67 10.12 3.39
N LEU A 12 25.79 9.06 2.58
CA LEU A 12 25.02 8.93 1.33
C LEU A 12 23.54 8.55 1.60
N PHE A 13 23.22 8.08 2.81
CA PHE A 13 21.86 7.74 3.27
C PHE A 13 21.28 8.76 4.27
N ALA A 14 21.94 9.89 4.49
CA ALA A 14 21.40 11.01 5.25
C ALA A 14 20.76 12.04 4.30
N ILE A 15 19.61 11.72 3.72
CA ILE A 15 18.76 12.70 3.01
C ILE A 15 17.49 12.90 3.82
N PHE A 16 17.58 13.49 5.02
CA PHE A 16 16.43 14.12 5.65
C PHE A 16 16.91 15.33 6.45
N ALA A 17 16.93 16.48 5.78
CA ALA A 17 17.01 17.77 6.45
C ALA A 17 15.59 18.25 6.75
N LEU A 18 15.36 18.51 8.04
CA LEU A 18 14.14 19.03 8.64
C LEU A 18 13.90 20.51 8.31
N ALA A 19 12.63 20.86 8.08
CA ALA A 19 11.94 22.07 8.56
C ALA A 19 10.42 21.82 8.39
N GLY A 20 9.48 22.09 9.29
CA GLY A 20 9.44 22.64 10.65
C GLY A 20 7.96 22.69 11.08
N CYS A 21 7.72 22.39 12.35
CA CYS A 21 6.53 22.52 13.21
C CYS A 21 5.09 22.73 12.66
N ALA A 22 4.23 21.84 13.16
CA ALA A 22 2.78 21.77 13.25
C ALA A 22 1.98 23.07 13.43
N ASP A 23 0.73 23.03 12.96
CA ASP A 23 -0.41 23.44 13.77
C ASP A 23 -1.68 22.61 13.47
N ASN A 24 -2.40 22.30 14.54
CA ASN A 24 -3.56 21.42 14.58
C ASN A 24 -4.80 22.06 13.93
N SER A 25 -5.51 21.31 13.10
CA SER A 25 -6.98 21.38 13.10
C SER A 25 -7.58 20.00 12.86
N LYS A 26 -8.35 19.53 13.85
CA LYS A 26 -9.14 18.29 13.79
C LYS A 26 -10.33 18.56 12.87
N ASN A 27 -10.49 17.76 11.83
CA ASN A 27 -11.76 17.66 11.12
C ASN A 27 -12.43 16.35 11.53
N ASP A 28 -13.41 16.46 12.43
CA ASP A 28 -14.26 15.34 12.86
C ASP A 28 -15.16 14.94 11.68
N THR A 29 -14.69 13.98 10.88
CA THR A 29 -15.56 13.26 9.96
C THR A 29 -16.37 12.23 10.75
N PRO A 30 -17.68 12.07 10.50
CA PRO A 30 -18.50 11.08 11.19
C PRO A 30 -17.92 9.68 11.01
N VAL A 31 -17.60 9.02 12.12
CA VAL A 31 -17.20 7.61 12.12
C VAL A 31 -18.39 6.78 11.60
N PRO A 32 -18.25 6.03 10.50
CA PRO A 32 -19.33 5.19 9.99
C PRO A 32 -19.72 4.15 11.05
N VAL A 33 -21.03 3.98 11.26
CA VAL A 33 -21.57 2.92 12.11
C VAL A 33 -21.19 1.58 11.49
N ILE A 34 -20.29 0.84 12.13
CA ILE A 34 -19.89 -0.49 11.71
C ILE A 34 -21.04 -1.45 11.99
N THR A 35 -21.76 -1.87 10.95
CA THR A 35 -22.70 -2.99 11.07
C THR A 35 -21.89 -4.28 11.00
N ASN A 36 -21.78 -5.00 12.12
CA ASN A 36 -21.06 -6.27 12.22
C ASN A 36 -21.88 -7.42 11.59
N THR A 37 -22.15 -7.36 10.28
CA THR A 37 -22.59 -8.55 9.54
C THR A 37 -21.39 -9.48 9.43
N PRO A 38 -21.39 -10.67 10.08
CA PRO A 38 -20.22 -11.54 10.07
C PRO A 38 -19.94 -12.04 8.65
N VAL A 39 -18.68 -11.99 8.21
CA VAL A 39 -18.27 -12.61 6.94
C VAL A 39 -18.05 -14.10 7.16
N ASP A 40 -18.56 -14.93 6.26
CA ASP A 40 -18.39 -16.37 6.23
C ASP A 40 -17.95 -16.79 4.82
N LEU A 41 -16.69 -17.22 4.68
CA LEU A 41 -16.16 -17.65 3.39
C LEU A 41 -16.81 -18.95 2.88
N ALA A 42 -17.47 -19.73 3.74
CA ALA A 42 -18.29 -20.86 3.28
C ALA A 42 -19.59 -20.41 2.59
N ASN A 43 -19.99 -19.15 2.80
CA ASN A 43 -21.09 -18.48 2.11
C ASN A 43 -20.57 -17.20 1.43
N PRO A 44 -19.98 -17.29 0.22
CA PRO A 44 -19.31 -16.17 -0.44
C PRO A 44 -20.16 -14.89 -0.55
N GLY A 45 -21.50 -15.00 -0.64
CA GLY A 45 -22.39 -13.85 -0.67
C GLY A 45 -22.29 -12.94 0.57
N THR A 46 -21.77 -13.43 1.70
CA THR A 46 -21.50 -12.60 2.88
C THR A 46 -20.33 -11.62 2.69
N LEU A 47 -19.51 -11.82 1.65
CA LEU A 47 -18.47 -10.86 1.25
C LEU A 47 -19.03 -9.58 0.64
N ASN A 48 -20.29 -9.58 0.18
CA ASN A 48 -20.90 -8.39 -0.42
C ASN A 48 -20.90 -7.23 0.57
N GLY A 49 -20.24 -6.13 0.22
CA GLY A 49 -20.28 -4.92 1.02
C GLY A 49 -19.08 -4.01 0.84
N ASN A 50 -19.06 -2.97 1.67
CA ASN A 50 -18.01 -1.98 1.76
C ASN A 50 -17.17 -2.26 3.01
N TYR A 51 -15.86 -2.17 2.86
CA TYR A 51 -14.87 -2.46 3.87
C TYR A 51 -13.92 -1.27 4.03
N LYS A 52 -13.54 -1.02 5.27
CA LYS A 52 -12.46 -0.08 5.59
C LYS A 52 -11.16 -0.84 5.76
N VAL A 53 -10.09 -0.29 5.19
CA VAL A 53 -8.72 -0.76 5.41
C VAL A 53 -8.28 -0.33 6.80
N VAL A 54 -7.86 -1.30 7.61
CA VAL A 54 -7.34 -1.08 8.97
C VAL A 54 -5.86 -1.40 9.09
N PHE A 55 -5.31 -2.13 8.12
CA PHE A 55 -3.88 -2.38 8.00
C PHE A 55 -3.49 -2.43 6.53
N PHE A 56 -2.35 -1.87 6.23
CA PHE A 56 -1.61 -1.96 4.98
C PHE A 56 -0.15 -2.26 5.32
N GLY A 57 0.42 -3.23 4.62
CA GLY A 57 1.85 -3.53 4.64
C GLY A 57 2.31 -3.86 3.22
N SER A 58 3.48 -3.38 2.83
CA SER A 58 4.06 -3.66 1.52
C SER A 58 5.54 -3.95 1.65
N GLN A 59 5.98 -5.07 1.10
CA GLN A 59 7.38 -5.45 1.00
C GLN A 59 7.81 -5.42 -0.46
N VAL A 60 8.96 -4.81 -0.73
CA VAL A 60 9.61 -4.91 -2.02
C VAL A 60 10.37 -6.24 -2.14
N THR A 61 10.19 -6.92 -3.26
CA THR A 61 10.84 -8.20 -3.59
C THR A 61 11.28 -8.23 -5.05
N ASN A 62 12.15 -9.18 -5.40
CA ASN A 62 12.63 -9.39 -6.78
C ASN A 62 13.05 -8.10 -7.54
N PRO A 63 13.85 -7.22 -6.93
CA PRO A 63 14.29 -5.99 -7.59
C PRO A 63 15.26 -6.32 -8.74
N ARG A 64 15.04 -5.69 -9.88
CA ARG A 64 15.78 -5.95 -11.12
C ARG A 64 15.77 -4.75 -12.05
N ASN A 65 16.68 -4.77 -13.02
CA ASN A 65 16.79 -3.75 -14.07
C ASN A 65 16.95 -2.32 -13.52
N PHE A 66 17.62 -2.16 -12.36
CA PHE A 66 17.90 -0.83 -11.85
C PHE A 66 18.98 -0.18 -12.70
N THR A 67 18.79 1.09 -13.05
CA THR A 67 19.78 1.85 -13.83
C THR A 67 21.09 2.08 -13.07
N MET A 68 21.05 2.06 -11.73
CA MET A 68 22.22 2.12 -10.86
C MET A 68 22.53 0.75 -10.24
N PRO A 69 23.72 0.16 -10.50
CA PRO A 69 24.12 -1.12 -9.94
C PRO A 69 24.13 -1.11 -8.41
N GLY A 70 23.57 -2.16 -7.79
CA GLY A 70 23.61 -2.37 -6.34
C GLY A 70 22.37 -1.91 -5.60
N LEU A 71 21.48 -1.13 -6.25
CA LEU A 71 20.17 -0.79 -5.69
C LEU A 71 19.29 -2.01 -5.48
N GLU A 72 19.47 -3.07 -6.27
CA GLU A 72 18.71 -4.31 -6.13
C GLU A 72 18.88 -4.91 -4.73
N SER A 73 20.09 -4.85 -4.19
CA SER A 73 20.40 -5.41 -2.87
C SER A 73 19.83 -4.61 -1.69
N ILE A 74 19.32 -3.41 -1.95
CA ILE A 74 18.78 -2.48 -0.96
C ILE A 74 17.26 -2.37 -1.10
N ALA A 75 16.75 -2.41 -2.34
CA ALA A 75 15.33 -2.31 -2.63
C ALA A 75 14.53 -3.42 -1.94
N ASN A 76 15.03 -4.66 -1.90
CA ASN A 76 14.37 -5.78 -1.20
C ASN A 76 14.35 -5.66 0.34
N LEU A 77 14.97 -4.60 0.88
CA LEU A 77 15.06 -4.30 2.30
C LEU A 77 14.09 -3.18 2.72
N VAL A 78 13.10 -2.86 1.89
CA VAL A 78 12.09 -1.83 2.18
C VAL A 78 10.77 -2.49 2.55
N TYR A 79 10.25 -2.10 3.71
CA TYR A 79 8.91 -2.44 4.18
C TYR A 79 8.15 -1.16 4.55
N VAL A 80 6.95 -0.99 4.00
CA VAL A 80 6.08 0.17 4.23
C VAL A 80 4.82 -0.30 4.94
N SER A 81 4.41 0.37 6.02
CA SER A 81 3.18 0.02 6.71
C SER A 81 2.57 1.20 7.47
N ASN A 82 1.26 1.13 7.73
CA ASN A 82 0.56 2.08 8.58
C ASN A 82 0.54 1.68 10.08
N ASP A 83 1.01 0.49 10.43
CA ASP A 83 1.03 0.00 11.81
C ASP A 83 2.21 -0.95 12.00
N CYS A 84 3.29 -0.43 12.59
CA CYS A 84 4.50 -1.23 12.80
C CYS A 84 4.33 -2.35 13.79
N ALA A 85 3.54 -2.16 14.85
CA ALA A 85 3.32 -3.21 15.83
C ALA A 85 2.62 -4.40 15.16
N LYS A 86 1.62 -4.12 14.31
CA LYS A 86 0.94 -5.18 13.56
C LYS A 86 1.84 -5.79 12.48
N ALA A 87 2.66 -5.00 11.80
CA ALA A 87 3.63 -5.50 10.82
C ALA A 87 4.65 -6.46 11.46
N GLU A 88 5.18 -6.12 12.64
CA GLU A 88 6.08 -6.97 13.42
C GLU A 88 5.42 -8.27 13.86
N GLU A 89 4.14 -8.23 14.27
CA GLU A 89 3.36 -9.41 14.63
C GLU A 89 3.18 -10.36 13.44
N LEU A 90 2.83 -9.82 12.26
CA LEU A 90 2.56 -10.60 11.06
C LEU A 90 3.84 -11.10 10.37
N TYR A 91 4.91 -10.31 10.42
CA TYR A 91 6.14 -10.53 9.67
C TYR A 91 7.40 -10.37 10.53
N PRO A 92 7.52 -11.12 11.65
CA PRO A 92 8.64 -10.98 12.59
C PRO A 92 9.99 -11.36 11.95
N THR A 93 9.98 -12.09 10.84
CA THR A 93 11.18 -12.49 10.08
C THR A 93 11.60 -11.49 9.00
N ILE A 94 10.79 -10.47 8.75
CA ILE A 94 11.02 -9.47 7.70
C ILE A 94 11.29 -8.10 8.35
N VAL A 95 10.46 -7.73 9.32
CA VAL A 95 10.52 -6.45 10.02
C VAL A 95 11.54 -6.51 11.16
N ASN A 96 12.34 -5.45 11.33
CA ASN A 96 13.30 -5.24 12.44
C ASN A 96 14.37 -6.32 12.66
N GLN A 97 14.60 -7.23 11.70
CA GLN A 97 15.53 -8.36 11.87
C GLN A 97 17.03 -8.01 11.70
N THR A 98 17.36 -7.04 10.85
CA THR A 98 18.73 -6.60 10.61
C THR A 98 18.83 -5.09 10.78
N SER A 99 19.82 -4.65 11.54
CA SER A 99 19.82 -3.44 12.37
C SER A 99 19.70 -2.07 11.68
N VAL A 100 19.25 -1.94 10.43
CA VAL A 100 19.21 -0.61 9.79
C VAL A 100 18.11 -0.39 8.73
N VAL A 101 17.56 -1.42 8.05
CA VAL A 101 16.92 -1.17 6.72
C VAL A 101 15.41 -1.48 6.65
N ASN A 102 14.94 -2.62 7.17
CA ASN A 102 13.51 -2.90 7.38
C ASN A 102 13.05 -2.43 8.77
N GLN A 103 13.50 -1.24 9.18
CA GLN A 103 13.02 -0.67 10.43
C GLN A 103 11.58 -0.23 10.22
N CYS A 104 10.68 -0.72 11.06
CA CYS A 104 9.35 -0.16 11.14
C CYS A 104 9.31 0.71 12.39
N THR A 105 9.64 1.98 12.20
CA THR A 105 9.59 3.00 13.25
C THR A 105 8.31 3.83 13.10
N PRO A 106 7.78 4.41 14.19
CA PRO A 106 6.63 5.32 14.11
C PRO A 106 6.80 6.44 13.08
N GLU A 107 8.02 6.94 12.88
CA GLU A 107 8.34 7.99 11.91
C GLU A 107 8.26 7.51 10.45
N GLN A 108 8.40 6.21 10.22
CA GLN A 108 8.31 5.58 8.88
C GLN A 108 6.90 5.06 8.58
N GLN A 109 5.98 5.11 9.56
CA GLN A 109 4.60 4.72 9.34
C GLN A 109 3.91 5.67 8.38
N VAL A 110 3.15 5.10 7.46
CA VAL A 110 2.24 5.87 6.62
C VAL A 110 0.92 6.09 7.35
N THR A 111 0.28 7.22 7.12
CA THR A 111 -1.10 7.46 7.56
C THR A 111 -2.04 7.11 6.41
N ILE A 112 -3.06 6.30 6.69
CA ILE A 112 -4.14 6.05 5.74
C ILE A 112 -5.16 7.19 5.87
N LEU A 113 -5.23 8.04 4.85
CA LEU A 113 -6.21 9.13 4.76
C LEU A 113 -7.58 8.60 4.34
N ASP A 114 -7.60 7.73 3.33
CA ASP A 114 -8.75 6.94 2.92
C ASP A 114 -8.30 5.53 2.54
N GLY A 115 -9.11 4.55 2.91
CA GLY A 115 -8.81 3.15 2.67
C GLY A 115 -10.12 2.39 2.60
N SER A 116 -10.62 2.19 1.39
CA SER A 116 -11.94 1.62 1.12
C SER A 116 -11.83 0.47 0.13
N VAL A 117 -12.55 -0.61 0.37
CA VAL A 117 -12.64 -1.77 -0.52
C VAL A 117 -14.10 -2.16 -0.68
N VAL A 118 -14.54 -2.38 -1.91
CA VAL A 118 -15.88 -2.90 -2.20
C VAL A 118 -15.72 -4.28 -2.82
N MET A 119 -16.45 -5.24 -2.26
CA MET A 119 -16.52 -6.61 -2.75
C MET A 119 -17.95 -6.93 -3.14
N THR A 120 -18.11 -7.59 -4.30
CA THR A 120 -19.41 -7.97 -4.82
C THR A 120 -19.33 -9.35 -5.46
N VAL A 121 -20.15 -10.27 -4.97
CA VAL A 121 -20.37 -11.61 -5.50
C VAL A 121 -21.66 -11.59 -6.30
N VAL A 122 -21.52 -11.70 -7.61
CA VAL A 122 -22.64 -11.71 -8.57
C VAL A 122 -22.45 -12.93 -9.47
N ASN A 123 -23.49 -13.75 -9.61
CA ASN A 123 -23.48 -14.95 -10.46
C ASN A 123 -22.31 -15.92 -10.21
N GLY A 124 -21.85 -16.03 -8.96
CA GLY A 124 -20.74 -16.91 -8.60
C GLY A 124 -19.35 -16.34 -8.89
N ASN A 125 -19.27 -15.05 -9.22
CA ASN A 125 -18.02 -14.36 -9.46
C ASN A 125 -17.79 -13.25 -8.44
N LEU A 126 -16.58 -13.16 -7.90
CA LEU A 126 -16.16 -12.11 -6.98
C LEU A 126 -15.47 -10.98 -7.74
N ASN A 127 -16.03 -9.79 -7.58
CA ASN A 127 -15.51 -8.52 -8.09
C ASN A 127 -15.00 -7.69 -6.91
N ILE A 128 -13.82 -7.08 -7.08
CA ILE A 128 -13.17 -6.31 -6.03
C ILE A 128 -12.63 -5.01 -6.62
N SER A 129 -12.91 -3.92 -5.93
CA SER A 129 -12.23 -2.64 -6.16
C SER A 129 -11.72 -2.10 -4.83
N SER A 130 -10.54 -1.49 -4.85
CA SER A 130 -9.95 -0.84 -3.68
C SER A 130 -9.46 0.55 -4.02
N ARG A 131 -9.57 1.45 -3.04
CA ARG A 131 -8.97 2.78 -3.06
C ARG A 131 -8.16 2.97 -1.79
N MET A 132 -6.90 3.32 -1.96
CA MET A 132 -5.96 3.64 -0.90
C MET A 132 -5.41 5.03 -1.14
N GLN A 133 -5.53 5.91 -0.16
CA GLN A 133 -4.89 7.21 -0.12
C GLN A 133 -4.07 7.29 1.16
N MET A 134 -2.77 7.53 1.02
CA MET A 134 -1.80 7.48 2.10
C MET A 134 -0.87 8.68 2.06
N GLU A 135 -0.36 9.09 3.21
CA GLU A 135 0.64 10.15 3.35
C GLU A 135 1.69 9.80 4.41
N GLY A 136 2.82 10.49 4.37
CA GLY A 136 3.88 10.35 5.37
C GLY A 136 4.77 9.10 5.18
N GLY A 137 5.71 8.92 6.11
CA GLY A 137 6.65 7.80 6.07
C GLY A 137 7.44 7.71 4.75
N SER A 138 7.73 6.49 4.33
CA SER A 138 8.52 6.22 3.10
C SER A 138 7.74 6.42 1.81
N ILE A 139 6.41 6.60 1.85
CA ILE A 139 5.60 6.79 0.63
C ILE A 139 5.80 8.17 0.01
N GLU A 140 6.26 9.14 0.80
CA GLU A 140 6.65 10.48 0.34
C GLU A 140 7.79 10.45 -0.69
N LEU A 141 8.58 9.38 -0.70
CA LEU A 141 9.69 9.20 -1.63
C LEU A 141 9.25 8.77 -3.03
N SER A 142 8.04 8.20 -3.13
CA SER A 142 7.42 7.76 -4.37
C SER A 142 6.04 8.39 -4.47
N PRO A 143 5.92 9.66 -4.92
CA PRO A 143 4.65 10.37 -4.92
C PRO A 143 3.52 9.60 -5.60
N SER A 144 3.83 8.82 -6.65
CA SER A 144 2.84 7.97 -7.33
C SER A 144 2.13 6.98 -6.41
N ASP A 145 2.77 6.59 -5.30
CA ASP A 145 2.24 5.61 -4.35
C ASP A 145 1.33 6.23 -3.28
N LYS A 146 1.25 7.57 -3.19
CA LYS A 146 0.33 8.28 -2.27
C LYS A 146 -1.14 7.95 -2.51
N TYR A 147 -1.48 7.53 -3.71
CA TYR A 147 -2.82 7.10 -4.07
C TYR A 147 -2.76 5.89 -4.98
N GLN A 148 -3.64 4.93 -4.73
CA GLN A 148 -3.90 3.83 -5.62
C GLN A 148 -5.40 3.50 -5.67
N TYR A 149 -5.96 3.49 -6.88
CA TYR A 149 -7.23 2.83 -7.18
C TYR A 149 -6.94 1.53 -7.93
N THR A 150 -7.49 0.42 -7.47
CA THR A 150 -7.21 -0.91 -8.04
C THR A 150 -8.52 -1.63 -8.32
N ILE A 151 -8.64 -2.14 -9.55
CA ILE A 151 -9.66 -3.11 -9.92
C ILE A 151 -8.97 -4.46 -10.05
N TYR A 152 -9.49 -5.45 -9.34
CA TYR A 152 -8.98 -6.81 -9.43
C TYR A 152 -9.72 -7.54 -10.54
N ASN A 153 -9.03 -8.41 -11.25
CA ASN A 153 -9.69 -9.31 -12.18
C ASN A 153 -10.73 -10.16 -11.45
N GLU A 154 -11.83 -10.41 -12.14
CA GLU A 154 -12.93 -11.20 -11.62
C GLU A 154 -12.46 -12.60 -11.21
N THR A 155 -12.84 -13.02 -9.99
CA THR A 155 -12.43 -14.32 -9.42
C THR A 155 -13.60 -15.29 -9.43
N THR A 156 -13.40 -16.45 -10.04
CA THR A 156 -14.38 -17.56 -10.06
C THR A 156 -14.04 -18.66 -9.06
N ASP A 157 -12.80 -18.69 -8.53
CA ASP A 157 -12.40 -19.62 -7.48
C ASP A 157 -12.89 -19.13 -6.11
N LEU A 158 -14.17 -19.32 -5.82
CA LEU A 158 -14.78 -19.03 -4.52
C LEU A 158 -14.55 -20.13 -3.48
N THR A 159 -13.69 -21.13 -3.79
CA THR A 159 -13.30 -22.16 -2.83
C THR A 159 -12.01 -21.78 -2.14
N ASN A 160 -11.01 -21.35 -2.91
CA ASN A 160 -9.71 -20.91 -2.39
C ASN A 160 -9.59 -19.39 -2.31
N PHE A 161 -10.54 -18.65 -2.91
CA PHE A 161 -10.56 -17.19 -2.98
C PHE A 161 -9.24 -16.62 -3.53
N GLN A 162 -8.81 -17.15 -4.67
CA GLN A 162 -7.58 -16.77 -5.35
C GLN A 162 -7.88 -16.25 -6.75
N GLY A 163 -7.16 -15.22 -7.17
CA GLY A 163 -7.24 -14.67 -8.51
C GLY A 163 -5.90 -14.15 -8.98
N THR A 164 -5.87 -13.72 -10.24
CA THR A 164 -4.68 -13.18 -10.87
C THR A 164 -5.04 -12.00 -11.76
N GLY A 165 -4.26 -10.93 -11.65
CA GLY A 165 -4.34 -9.76 -12.48
C GLY A 165 -5.10 -8.62 -11.82
N VAL A 166 -4.52 -7.42 -11.92
CA VAL A 166 -5.11 -6.19 -11.43
C VAL A 166 -4.83 -5.04 -12.39
N THR A 167 -5.71 -4.05 -12.38
CA THR A 167 -5.55 -2.79 -13.09
C THR A 167 -5.51 -1.66 -12.07
N GLY A 168 -4.45 -0.86 -12.10
CA GLY A 168 -4.19 0.20 -11.12
C GLY A 168 -4.11 1.59 -11.73
N TRP A 169 -4.58 2.59 -10.99
CA TRP A 169 -4.35 4.01 -11.23
C TRP A 169 -3.62 4.57 -10.01
N ASN A 170 -2.58 5.35 -10.25
CA ASN A 170 -1.70 5.88 -9.22
C ASN A 170 -1.90 7.38 -9.06
N TYR A 171 -1.22 8.00 -8.08
CA TYR A 171 -1.22 9.45 -7.96
C TYR A 171 -0.45 10.13 -9.09
N ASP A 172 -1.05 11.13 -9.73
CA ASP A 172 -0.38 12.06 -10.62
C ASP A 172 -0.08 13.36 -9.86
N ALA A 173 1.17 13.47 -9.40
CA ALA A 173 1.63 14.61 -8.62
C ALA A 173 1.64 15.93 -9.41
N ALA A 174 1.75 15.90 -10.74
CA ALA A 174 1.73 17.10 -11.56
C ALA A 174 0.35 17.74 -11.62
N ASN A 175 -0.70 16.91 -11.53
CA ASN A 175 -2.09 17.34 -11.64
C ASN A 175 -2.86 17.27 -10.31
N ASN A 176 -2.24 16.80 -9.23
CA ASN A 176 -2.87 16.56 -7.92
C ASN A 176 -4.19 15.76 -8.06
N ALA A 177 -4.13 14.65 -8.79
CA ALA A 177 -5.29 13.84 -9.13
C ALA A 177 -4.87 12.37 -9.35
N PRO A 178 -5.82 11.42 -9.43
CA PRO A 178 -5.52 10.11 -9.98
C PRO A 178 -5.02 10.22 -11.43
N SER A 179 -4.11 9.32 -11.81
CA SER A 179 -3.57 9.26 -13.17
C SER A 179 -4.68 9.07 -14.20
N ALA A 180 -4.56 9.75 -15.34
CA ALA A 180 -5.52 9.58 -16.45
C ALA A 180 -5.44 8.19 -17.10
N THR A 181 -4.28 7.53 -17.01
CA THR A 181 -4.01 6.21 -17.55
C THR A 181 -3.91 5.17 -16.44
N SER A 182 -4.35 3.96 -16.73
CA SER A 182 -4.12 2.79 -15.88
C SER A 182 -2.81 2.10 -16.22
N THR A 183 -2.36 1.23 -15.30
CA THR A 183 -1.35 0.21 -15.55
C THR A 183 -1.95 -1.16 -15.23
N GLU A 184 -1.75 -2.12 -16.14
CA GLU A 184 -2.20 -3.49 -15.94
C GLU A 184 -1.06 -4.36 -15.44
N TYR A 185 -1.39 -5.26 -14.52
CA TYR A 185 -0.47 -6.24 -13.95
C TYR A 185 -1.08 -7.64 -14.04
N PRO A 186 -1.25 -8.21 -15.24
CA PRO A 186 -2.06 -9.40 -15.49
C PRO A 186 -1.55 -10.66 -14.78
N GLU A 187 -0.26 -10.70 -14.40
CA GLU A 187 0.36 -11.83 -13.72
C GLU A 187 0.34 -11.71 -12.19
N SER A 188 -0.22 -10.63 -11.62
CA SER A 188 -0.19 -10.37 -10.18
C SER A 188 -1.18 -11.26 -9.43
N PRO A 189 -0.72 -12.25 -8.64
CA PRO A 189 -1.62 -13.10 -7.88
C PRO A 189 -2.19 -12.35 -6.67
N PHE A 190 -3.40 -12.69 -6.28
CA PHE A 190 -3.98 -12.28 -5.01
C PHE A 190 -4.79 -13.41 -4.37
N THR A 191 -4.89 -13.36 -3.04
CA THR A 191 -5.67 -14.30 -2.24
C THR A 191 -6.46 -13.55 -1.17
N ILE A 192 -7.61 -14.10 -0.78
CA ILE A 192 -8.48 -13.53 0.24
C ILE A 192 -8.69 -14.57 1.33
N SER A 193 -8.52 -14.16 2.57
CA SER A 193 -8.71 -15.01 3.74
C SER A 193 -9.47 -14.28 4.83
N LYS A 194 -10.05 -15.05 5.75
CA LYS A 194 -10.69 -14.54 6.95
C LYS A 194 -9.77 -14.80 8.15
N LEU A 195 -9.55 -13.77 8.96
CA LEU A 195 -8.82 -13.86 10.21
C LEU A 195 -9.76 -14.28 11.36
N ASP A 196 -9.20 -14.80 12.45
CA ASP A 196 -9.95 -15.29 13.62
C ASP A 196 -10.86 -14.23 14.23
N ASN A 197 -10.46 -12.96 14.16
CA ASN A 197 -11.25 -11.83 14.65
C ASN A 197 -12.37 -11.39 13.70
N GLY A 198 -12.58 -12.11 12.59
CA GLY A 198 -13.61 -11.83 11.59
C GLY A 198 -13.22 -10.81 10.52
N SER A 199 -12.05 -10.17 10.61
CA SER A 199 -11.52 -9.32 9.53
C SER A 199 -11.18 -10.12 8.29
N ILE A 200 -11.20 -9.44 7.14
CA ILE A 200 -10.77 -10.01 5.86
C ILE A 200 -9.36 -9.55 5.55
N ARG A 201 -8.52 -10.44 5.03
CA ARG A 201 -7.16 -10.18 4.63
C ARG A 201 -7.04 -10.44 3.13
N ILE A 202 -6.49 -9.47 2.40
CA ILE A 202 -6.07 -9.64 1.01
C ILE A 202 -4.55 -9.62 0.98
N ASP A 203 -3.94 -10.66 0.43
CA ASP A 203 -2.52 -10.67 0.07
C ASP A 203 -2.41 -10.61 -1.45
N MET A 204 -1.59 -9.70 -1.97
CA MET A 204 -1.41 -9.50 -3.40
C MET A 204 0.07 -9.26 -3.71
N THR A 205 0.60 -9.89 -4.75
CA THR A 205 1.93 -9.53 -5.28
C THR A 205 1.76 -8.75 -6.58
N LEU A 206 2.12 -7.47 -6.57
CA LEU A 206 2.17 -6.64 -7.77
C LEU A 206 3.45 -6.94 -8.53
N VAL A 207 3.37 -7.82 -9.53
CA VAL A 207 4.53 -8.30 -10.29
C VAL A 207 4.95 -7.27 -11.34
N GLY A 208 6.23 -6.91 -11.36
CA GLY A 208 6.78 -6.07 -12.42
C GLY A 208 6.43 -4.58 -12.29
N LYS A 209 6.19 -4.09 -11.08
CA LYS A 209 6.01 -2.66 -10.81
C LYS A 209 7.26 -1.88 -11.20
N THR A 210 7.10 -0.92 -12.09
CA THR A 210 8.15 0.08 -12.34
C THR A 210 8.18 1.09 -11.20
N VAL A 211 9.36 1.31 -10.64
CA VAL A 211 9.61 2.35 -9.64
C VAL A 211 10.50 3.40 -10.29
N ASP A 212 10.02 4.64 -10.29
CA ASP A 212 10.78 5.80 -10.73
C ASP A 212 11.17 6.62 -9.50
N MET A 213 12.47 6.73 -9.26
CA MET A 213 13.05 7.48 -8.14
C MET A 213 13.65 8.82 -8.61
N SER A 214 13.29 9.28 -9.81
CA SER A 214 13.84 10.51 -10.40
C SER A 214 13.59 11.77 -9.57
N SER A 215 12.58 11.75 -8.70
CA SER A 215 12.33 12.81 -7.70
C SER A 215 13.45 12.93 -6.67
N MET A 216 14.12 11.83 -6.32
CA MET A 216 15.23 11.80 -5.37
C MET A 216 16.58 11.85 -6.09
N MET A 217 16.72 11.05 -7.15
CA MET A 217 17.95 10.91 -7.92
C MET A 217 17.59 10.81 -9.39
N PRO A 218 17.84 11.88 -10.18
CA PRO A 218 17.47 11.91 -11.59
C PRO A 218 18.01 10.71 -12.38
N GLY A 219 17.14 10.03 -13.13
CA GLY A 219 17.51 8.90 -13.99
C GLY A 219 17.62 7.55 -13.28
N ILE A 220 17.22 7.47 -12.01
CA ILE A 220 17.12 6.20 -11.29
C ILE A 220 15.73 5.62 -11.44
N SER A 221 15.66 4.47 -12.09
CA SER A 221 14.45 3.65 -12.18
C SER A 221 14.81 2.17 -12.13
N GLY A 222 13.81 1.35 -11.83
CA GLY A 222 13.94 -0.10 -11.81
C GLY A 222 12.60 -0.80 -11.78
N THR A 223 12.64 -2.11 -11.73
CA THR A 223 11.45 -2.96 -11.64
C THR A 223 11.51 -3.77 -10.35
N VAL A 224 10.38 -3.87 -9.67
CA VAL A 224 10.24 -4.66 -8.44
C VAL A 224 8.94 -5.46 -8.47
N ASP A 225 8.85 -6.45 -7.60
CA ASP A 225 7.57 -7.06 -7.24
C ASP A 225 7.20 -6.55 -5.84
N ALA A 226 5.98 -6.04 -5.65
CA ALA A 226 5.52 -5.53 -4.36
C ALA A 226 4.53 -6.51 -3.72
N VAL A 227 4.91 -7.12 -2.61
CA VAL A 227 4.06 -8.02 -1.83
C VAL A 227 3.27 -7.18 -0.84
N ASN A 228 1.98 -7.03 -1.09
CA ASN A 228 1.06 -6.22 -0.31
C ASN A 228 0.15 -7.09 0.55
N THR A 229 -0.09 -6.65 1.78
CA THR A 229 -1.07 -7.22 2.70
C THR A 229 -2.01 -6.12 3.16
N ILE A 230 -3.30 -6.35 3.00
CA ILE A 230 -4.36 -5.43 3.39
C ILE A 230 -5.30 -6.16 4.34
N ILE A 231 -5.58 -5.58 5.51
CA ILE A 231 -6.61 -6.11 6.43
C ILE A 231 -7.79 -5.15 6.45
N LEU A 232 -8.97 -5.73 6.36
CA LEU A 232 -10.25 -5.09 6.12
C LEU A 232 -11.20 -5.36 7.27
N LYS A 233 -12.01 -4.36 7.60
CA LYS A 233 -13.20 -4.52 8.43
C LYS A 233 -14.43 -4.14 7.62
N LYS A 234 -15.42 -5.02 7.60
CA LYS A 234 -16.70 -4.73 6.95
C LYS A 234 -17.37 -3.58 7.66
N VAL A 235 -17.82 -2.58 6.91
CA VAL A 235 -18.50 -1.39 7.41
C VAL A 235 -20.00 -1.50 7.19
N SER A 236 -20.39 -1.92 5.98
CA SER A 236 -21.79 -2.06 5.57
C SER A 236 -21.94 -3.13 4.49
N ASP A 237 -23.19 -3.53 4.22
CA ASP A 237 -23.55 -4.40 3.09
C ASP A 237 -23.74 -3.61 1.77
N ASP A 238 -23.38 -2.32 1.74
CA ASP A 238 -23.45 -1.48 0.54
C ASP A 238 -22.35 -1.88 -0.46
N THR A 239 -22.73 -2.04 -1.73
CA THR A 239 -21.84 -2.46 -2.83
C THR A 239 -21.69 -1.38 -3.89
N THR A 240 -21.98 -0.12 -3.54
CA THR A 240 -21.77 1.03 -4.42
C THR A 240 -20.31 1.08 -4.88
N THR A 241 -20.10 1.14 -6.19
CA THR A 241 -18.75 1.17 -6.78
C THR A 241 -17.97 2.37 -6.28
N LEU A 242 -16.70 2.15 -5.95
CA LEU A 242 -15.79 3.21 -5.56
C LEU A 242 -15.48 4.12 -6.76
N GLU A 243 -15.48 5.43 -6.52
CA GLU A 243 -14.99 6.40 -7.49
C GLU A 243 -13.46 6.46 -7.44
N ASN A 244 -12.83 6.54 -8.64
CA ASN A 244 -11.42 6.85 -8.78
C ASN A 244 -11.19 8.36 -8.57
N ALA A 245 -11.21 8.80 -7.32
CA ALA A 245 -11.02 10.19 -6.93
C ALA A 245 -10.37 10.26 -5.54
N LEU A 246 -9.53 11.29 -5.33
CA LEU A 246 -9.02 11.62 -4.00
C LEU A 246 -10.18 11.91 -3.05
N GLN A 247 -10.08 11.46 -1.80
CA GLN A 247 -11.13 11.65 -0.79
C GLN A 247 -10.72 12.61 0.32
N ALA A 248 -9.42 12.85 0.43
CA ALA A 248 -8.84 13.81 1.34
C ALA A 248 -7.86 14.70 0.56
N GLU A 249 -7.64 15.91 1.06
CA GLU A 249 -6.48 16.68 0.64
C GLU A 249 -5.23 16.04 1.26
N PHE A 250 -4.16 15.92 0.49
CA PHE A 250 -2.86 15.62 1.07
C PHE A 250 -2.42 16.81 1.91
N THR A 251 -1.96 16.56 3.12
CA THR A 251 -1.35 17.63 3.90
C THR A 251 -0.10 18.09 3.14
N SER A 252 -0.07 19.36 2.72
CA SER A 252 1.06 19.87 1.94
C SER A 252 2.33 19.81 2.80
N THR A 253 3.22 18.86 2.57
CA THR A 253 4.62 19.05 2.91
C THR A 253 5.18 20.01 1.86
N GLY A 254 5.51 21.22 2.31
CA GLY A 254 5.80 22.38 1.47
C GLY A 254 6.69 22.11 0.26
N THR A 255 6.34 22.78 -0.83
CA THR A 255 7.23 23.15 -1.91
C THR A 255 8.49 23.83 -1.37
N GLY A 256 9.67 23.36 -1.79
CA GLY A 256 10.89 24.17 -1.81
C GLY A 256 12.11 23.49 -1.20
N LEU A 257 12.83 22.74 -2.03
CA LEU A 257 14.14 23.14 -2.55
C LEU A 257 14.36 22.50 -3.93
#